data_AF-A0A931KHG3-F1
#
_entry.id   AF-A0A931KHG3-F1
#
_cell.length_a   1.000
_cell.length_b   1.000
_cell.length_c   1.000
_cell.angle_alpha   90.00
_cell.angle_beta   90.00
_cell.angle_gamma   90.00
#
_symmetry.space_group_name_H-M   'P 1'
#
loop_
_entity.id
_entity.type
_entity.pdbx_description
1 polymer ?
#
loop_
_entity_poly.entity_id
_entity_poly.type
_entity_poly.pdbx_seq_one_letter_code
_entity_poly.pdbx_strand_id
1 'polypeptide(L)'
;MERENRKREAAKRNAANPSAKTLAKQKLADPITFWDNYYATPKANDDPEDLLGLVALLRVDKKFRDIEGALRGYLRHHSDMAEVWMYDALLAAIEINKGDEQEAKTLAGYAAHLAKDSENPNDLFQVADILLLRNWLEPVGAPGYKANLGDILEKLEKKVPHRIEPMLMNVLMAERTANPARMADAMDSILSIGWPGTDEGVRREAKMRTEALVKSLKSSDRADEARVLMERYADSATRDLVIRLKWTGTADLDLAIEEPLGATANYDTPRTVFGGSLISNGRGTKADSSAEEAYVCPRGFDGKYTVRVNTAYNSPEDPKSMVRKAQLEVIMHEGTSRETRKTYDIDLTSEPVAPIVVELTGGRRTDVLPFLAPQPLPPLPDKITAKIQEKMKAQKSPAAIGAGGSRTAPASKTSGSKPIVVPDYQPKSTKAIDLTNPKPK
;
A
#
# COMPACT_ATOMS: atom_id res chain seq x y z
N MET A 1 0.83 -6.76 -24.92
CA MET A 1 1.93 -6.69 -25.92
C MET A 1 1.65 -5.73 -27.08
N GLU A 2 0.45 -5.74 -27.66
CA GLU A 2 0.14 -4.90 -28.84
C GLU A 2 0.21 -3.37 -28.58
N ARG A 3 -0.33 -2.90 -27.44
CA ARG A 3 -0.27 -1.49 -27.04
C ARG A 3 1.17 -0.97 -26.89
N GLU A 4 2.03 -1.73 -26.23
CA GLU A 4 3.44 -1.35 -26.01
C GLU A 4 4.22 -1.30 -27.34
N ASN A 5 3.90 -2.18 -28.29
CA ASN A 5 4.48 -2.10 -29.62
C ASN A 5 4.03 -0.81 -30.35
N ARG A 6 2.74 -0.47 -30.29
CA ARG A 6 2.23 0.80 -30.85
C ARG A 6 2.92 2.02 -30.26
N LYS A 7 3.14 2.06 -28.93
CA LYS A 7 3.89 3.14 -28.28
C LYS A 7 5.31 3.27 -28.83
N ARG A 8 6.02 2.14 -28.97
CA ARG A 8 7.38 2.12 -29.54
C ARG A 8 7.41 2.61 -30.98
N GLU A 9 6.38 2.28 -31.77
CA GLU A 9 6.24 2.76 -33.14
C GLU A 9 5.93 4.25 -33.21
N ALA A 10 5.02 4.75 -32.37
CA ALA A 10 4.70 6.17 -32.25
C ALA A 10 5.95 6.99 -31.87
N ALA A 11 6.69 6.56 -30.84
CA ALA A 11 7.94 7.21 -30.43
C ALA A 11 8.98 7.27 -31.57
N LYS A 12 9.12 6.19 -32.36
CA LYS A 12 10.02 6.15 -33.51
C LYS A 12 9.57 7.10 -34.62
N ARG A 13 8.28 7.10 -34.97
CA ARG A 13 7.71 7.97 -36.01
C ARG A 13 7.83 9.45 -35.63
N ASN A 14 7.66 9.77 -34.35
CA ASN A 14 7.63 11.14 -33.85
C ASN A 14 9.02 11.72 -33.51
N ALA A 15 10.09 10.96 -33.67
CA ALA A 15 11.46 11.43 -33.38
C ALA A 15 11.84 12.73 -34.11
N ALA A 16 11.24 12.99 -35.28
CA ALA A 16 11.44 14.21 -36.07
C ALA A 16 10.26 15.22 -35.98
N ASN A 17 9.15 14.86 -35.32
CA ASN A 17 7.98 15.71 -35.20
C ASN A 17 8.13 16.69 -34.03
N PRO A 18 7.74 17.97 -34.17
CA PRO A 18 7.79 18.93 -33.08
C PRO A 18 6.96 18.46 -31.88
N SER A 19 7.59 18.44 -30.70
CA SER A 19 6.94 18.13 -29.43
C SER A 19 5.77 19.08 -29.15
N ALA A 20 4.62 18.54 -28.75
CA ALA A 20 3.45 19.28 -28.31
C ALA A 20 3.76 20.17 -27.10
N LYS A 21 4.76 19.79 -26.27
CA LYS A 21 5.25 20.58 -25.12
C LYS A 21 5.71 21.99 -25.53
N THR A 22 6.19 22.15 -26.76
CA THR A 22 6.61 23.46 -27.28
C THR A 22 5.43 24.43 -27.43
N LEU A 23 4.22 23.92 -27.59
CA LEU A 23 2.98 24.69 -27.72
C LEU A 23 2.38 25.09 -26.36
N ALA A 24 2.83 24.48 -25.24
CA ALA A 24 2.27 24.70 -23.91
C ALA A 24 2.31 26.17 -23.45
N LYS A 25 3.28 26.96 -23.94
CA LYS A 25 3.43 28.38 -23.59
C LYS A 25 2.47 29.30 -24.34
N GLN A 26 1.90 28.84 -25.45
CA GLN A 26 1.02 29.66 -26.26
C GLN A 26 -0.28 30.00 -25.51
N LYS A 27 -0.86 31.16 -25.81
CA LYS A 27 -2.17 31.56 -25.32
C LYS A 27 -3.18 31.20 -26.40
N LEU A 28 -4.02 30.20 -26.13
CA LEU A 28 -5.02 29.72 -27.06
C LEU A 28 -6.38 30.36 -26.74
N ALA A 29 -7.09 30.83 -27.78
CA ALA A 29 -8.43 31.39 -27.62
C ALA A 29 -9.47 30.30 -27.35
N ASP A 30 -9.35 29.15 -28.03
CA ASP A 30 -10.14 27.96 -27.78
C ASP A 30 -9.23 26.72 -27.69
N PRO A 31 -8.74 26.38 -26.48
CA PRO A 31 -7.87 25.24 -26.29
C PRO A 31 -8.48 23.91 -26.75
N ILE A 32 -9.79 23.70 -26.59
CA ILE A 32 -10.44 22.42 -26.92
C ILE A 32 -10.37 22.17 -28.43
N THR A 33 -10.84 23.13 -29.24
CA THR A 33 -10.81 23.03 -30.69
C THR A 33 -9.37 22.99 -31.23
N PHE A 34 -8.45 23.75 -30.63
CA PHE A 34 -7.04 23.73 -31.03
C PHE A 34 -6.42 22.34 -30.88
N TRP A 35 -6.52 21.75 -29.69
CA TRP A 35 -5.88 20.47 -29.40
C TRP A 35 -6.55 19.31 -30.15
N ASP A 36 -7.85 19.37 -30.39
CA ASP A 36 -8.54 18.42 -31.26
C ASP A 36 -7.97 18.43 -32.68
N ASN A 37 -7.84 19.61 -33.29
CA ASN A 37 -7.24 19.76 -34.62
C ASN A 37 -5.76 19.36 -34.66
N TYR A 38 -5.02 19.63 -33.57
CA TYR A 38 -3.64 19.19 -33.44
C TYR A 38 -3.55 17.66 -33.57
N TYR A 39 -4.26 16.91 -32.73
CA TYR A 39 -4.20 15.44 -32.74
C TYR A 39 -4.90 14.80 -33.95
N ALA A 40 -5.84 15.49 -34.62
CA ALA A 40 -6.38 15.05 -35.90
C ALA A 40 -5.33 15.10 -37.04
N THR A 41 -4.24 15.85 -36.88
CA THR A 41 -3.24 16.06 -37.94
C THR A 41 -2.29 14.85 -38.03
N PRO A 42 -2.13 14.20 -39.20
CA PRO A 42 -1.31 12.97 -39.32
C PRO A 42 0.17 13.11 -38.95
N LYS A 43 0.70 14.33 -38.91
CA LYS A 43 2.09 14.65 -38.54
C LYS A 43 2.24 15.19 -37.12
N ALA A 44 1.15 15.29 -36.36
CA ALA A 44 1.24 15.71 -34.97
C ALA A 44 2.01 14.66 -34.16
N ASN A 45 2.67 15.11 -33.11
CA ASN A 45 3.35 14.19 -32.20
C ASN A 45 2.29 13.52 -31.32
N ASP A 46 2.02 12.26 -31.63
CA ASP A 46 1.06 11.40 -30.92
C ASP A 46 1.72 10.43 -29.92
N ASP A 47 2.98 10.66 -29.56
CA ASP A 47 3.68 9.88 -28.54
C ASP A 47 3.05 10.12 -27.15
N PRO A 48 2.55 9.08 -26.44
CA PRO A 48 2.01 9.22 -25.09
C PRO A 48 2.96 9.89 -24.09
N GLU A 49 4.28 9.71 -24.24
CA GLU A 49 5.29 10.35 -23.35
C GLU A 49 5.43 11.86 -23.63
N ASP A 50 5.14 12.27 -24.87
CA ASP A 50 5.06 13.67 -25.21
C ASP A 50 3.81 14.31 -24.60
N LEU A 51 2.65 13.65 -24.72
CA LEU A 51 1.40 14.05 -24.08
C LEU A 51 1.54 14.13 -22.55
N LEU A 52 2.14 13.12 -21.92
CA LEU A 52 2.34 13.10 -20.46
C LEU A 52 3.14 14.32 -20.00
N GLY A 53 4.25 14.63 -20.68
CA GLY A 53 5.02 15.82 -20.32
C GLY A 53 4.33 17.15 -20.68
N LEU A 54 3.48 17.18 -21.72
CA LEU A 54 2.63 18.34 -22.01
C LEU A 54 1.64 18.58 -20.86
N VAL A 55 0.92 17.55 -20.43
CA VAL A 55 -0.03 17.62 -19.31
C VAL A 55 0.68 18.07 -18.02
N ALA A 56 1.89 17.56 -17.75
CA ALA A 56 2.68 17.97 -16.60
C ALA A 56 3.03 19.48 -16.63
N LEU A 57 3.44 20.00 -17.79
CA LEU A 57 3.74 21.43 -17.95
C LEU A 57 2.50 22.30 -17.80
N LEU A 58 1.40 21.94 -18.48
CA LEU A 58 0.13 22.67 -18.39
C LEU A 58 -0.42 22.68 -16.96
N ARG A 59 -0.22 21.59 -16.19
CA ARG A 59 -0.63 21.51 -14.78
C ARG A 59 0.15 22.48 -13.90
N VAL A 60 1.47 22.59 -14.11
CA VAL A 60 2.31 23.58 -13.38
C VAL A 60 1.80 25.00 -13.65
N ASP A 61 1.44 25.29 -14.90
CA ASP A 61 0.91 26.59 -15.32
C ASP A 61 -0.58 26.78 -15.04
N LYS A 62 -1.24 25.79 -14.41
CA LYS A 62 -2.68 25.78 -14.09
C LYS A 62 -3.60 26.00 -15.31
N LYS A 63 -3.15 25.58 -16.49
CA LYS A 63 -3.90 25.66 -17.76
C LYS A 63 -4.84 24.46 -17.94
N PHE A 64 -5.83 24.31 -17.05
CA PHE A 64 -6.69 23.11 -17.01
C PHE A 64 -7.60 22.95 -18.23
N ARG A 65 -7.98 24.05 -18.90
CA ARG A 65 -8.73 24.00 -20.17
C ARG A 65 -7.89 23.44 -21.31
N ASP A 66 -6.59 23.74 -21.33
CA ASP A 66 -5.64 23.13 -22.27
C ASP A 66 -5.42 21.64 -21.97
N ILE A 67 -5.34 21.24 -20.70
CA ILE A 67 -5.24 19.82 -20.31
C ILE A 67 -6.46 19.05 -20.81
N GLU A 68 -7.66 19.58 -20.57
CA GLU A 68 -8.90 18.97 -21.05
C GLU A 68 -8.90 18.84 -22.57
N GLY A 69 -8.52 19.90 -23.30
CA GLY A 69 -8.45 19.88 -24.76
C GLY A 69 -7.45 18.87 -25.29
N ALA A 70 -6.23 18.86 -24.74
CA ALA A 70 -5.17 17.94 -25.13
C ALA A 70 -5.59 16.48 -24.94
N LEU A 71 -6.12 16.13 -23.77
CA LEU A 71 -6.53 14.75 -23.48
C LEU A 71 -7.76 14.33 -24.29
N ARG A 72 -8.75 15.21 -24.48
CA ARG A 72 -9.91 14.92 -25.34
C ARG A 72 -9.50 14.69 -26.79
N GLY A 73 -8.69 15.59 -27.35
CA GLY A 73 -8.19 15.48 -28.71
C GLY A 73 -7.38 14.19 -28.89
N TYR A 74 -6.46 13.90 -27.96
CA TYR A 74 -5.67 12.68 -28.00
C TYR A 74 -6.53 11.42 -27.94
N LEU A 75 -7.41 11.29 -26.94
CA LEU A 75 -8.25 10.11 -26.76
C LEU A 75 -9.23 9.91 -27.92
N ARG A 76 -9.64 10.98 -28.61
CA ARG A 76 -10.51 10.89 -29.79
C ARG A 76 -9.79 10.31 -31.00
N HIS A 77 -8.58 10.76 -31.27
CA HIS A 77 -7.84 10.41 -32.50
C HIS A 77 -6.86 9.25 -32.32
N HIS A 78 -6.50 8.91 -31.07
CA HIS A 78 -5.48 7.92 -30.72
C HIS A 78 -5.93 6.99 -29.57
N SER A 79 -7.22 6.62 -29.55
CA SER A 79 -7.82 5.77 -28.50
C SER A 79 -7.16 4.40 -28.33
N ASP A 80 -6.50 3.88 -29.36
CA ASP A 80 -5.76 2.61 -29.37
C ASP A 80 -4.46 2.65 -28.56
N MET A 81 -4.01 3.85 -28.20
CA MET A 81 -2.88 4.14 -27.31
C MET A 81 -3.34 4.66 -25.94
N ALA A 82 -4.64 4.64 -25.65
CA ALA A 82 -5.18 5.13 -24.38
C ALA A 82 -4.62 4.37 -23.16
N GLU A 83 -4.44 5.12 -22.07
CA GLU A 83 -3.98 4.65 -20.78
C GLU A 83 -4.88 5.15 -19.66
N VAL A 84 -4.96 4.43 -18.53
CA VAL A 84 -5.86 4.77 -17.42
C VAL A 84 -5.56 6.17 -16.87
N TRP A 85 -4.28 6.55 -16.78
CA TRP A 85 -3.87 7.87 -16.31
C TRP A 85 -4.41 9.02 -17.16
N MET A 86 -4.62 8.81 -18.47
CA MET A 86 -5.14 9.84 -19.37
C MET A 86 -6.58 10.18 -19.00
N TYR A 87 -7.38 9.17 -18.65
CA TYR A 87 -8.74 9.37 -18.16
C TYR A 87 -8.71 10.06 -16.79
N ASP A 88 -7.91 9.59 -15.83
CA ASP A 88 -7.81 10.22 -14.51
C ASP A 88 -7.49 11.73 -14.59
N ALA A 89 -6.46 12.08 -15.38
CA ALA A 89 -6.07 13.47 -15.61
C ALA A 89 -7.18 14.28 -16.31
N LEU A 90 -7.92 13.67 -17.23
CA LEU A 90 -9.03 14.30 -17.93
C LEU A 90 -10.21 14.55 -16.97
N LEU A 91 -10.56 13.58 -16.13
CA LEU A 91 -11.60 13.75 -15.11
C LEU A 91 -11.24 14.90 -14.17
N ALA A 92 -10.01 14.95 -13.66
CA ALA A 92 -9.55 16.04 -12.81
C ALA A 92 -9.62 17.41 -13.52
N ALA A 93 -9.29 17.48 -14.81
CA ALA A 93 -9.38 18.72 -15.59
C ALA A 93 -10.85 19.16 -15.79
N ILE A 94 -11.75 18.23 -16.13
CA ILE A 94 -13.20 18.48 -16.25
C ILE A 94 -13.76 19.05 -14.94
N GLU A 95 -13.42 18.45 -13.80
CA GLU A 95 -13.88 18.90 -12.49
C GLU A 95 -13.41 20.32 -12.16
N ILE A 96 -12.13 20.62 -12.40
CA ILE A 96 -11.57 21.95 -12.18
C ILE A 96 -12.21 22.98 -13.12
N ASN A 97 -12.50 22.59 -14.35
CA ASN A 97 -13.19 23.41 -15.33
C ASN A 97 -14.71 23.48 -15.11
N LYS A 98 -15.24 22.78 -14.09
CA LYS A 98 -16.69 22.68 -13.78
C LYS A 98 -17.51 22.14 -14.95
N GLY A 99 -16.97 21.15 -15.65
CA GLY A 99 -17.66 20.43 -16.72
C GLY A 99 -18.74 19.46 -16.20
N ASP A 100 -19.30 18.67 -17.12
CA ASP A 100 -20.43 17.78 -16.82
C ASP A 100 -20.00 16.52 -16.05
N GLU A 101 -20.66 16.25 -14.92
CA GLU A 101 -20.41 15.06 -14.11
C GLU A 101 -20.84 13.77 -14.82
N GLN A 102 -21.91 13.80 -15.62
CA GLN A 102 -22.39 12.61 -16.32
C GLN A 102 -21.41 12.17 -17.40
N GLU A 103 -20.78 13.12 -18.08
CA GLU A 103 -19.64 12.88 -18.94
C GLU A 103 -18.44 12.29 -18.17
N ALA A 104 -18.07 12.86 -17.01
CA ALA A 104 -16.97 12.35 -16.20
C ALA A 104 -17.20 10.89 -15.75
N LYS A 105 -18.44 10.57 -15.36
CA LYS A 105 -18.88 9.18 -15.06
C LYS A 105 -18.77 8.26 -16.26
N THR A 106 -19.02 8.77 -17.46
CA THR A 106 -18.86 8.02 -18.72
C THR A 106 -17.39 7.69 -18.97
N LEU A 107 -16.50 8.68 -18.80
CA LEU A 107 -15.05 8.51 -18.95
C LEU A 107 -14.45 7.53 -17.93
N ALA A 108 -14.93 7.53 -16.69
CA ALA A 108 -14.53 6.53 -15.70
C ALA A 108 -14.91 5.10 -16.12
N GLY A 109 -16.03 4.94 -16.83
CA GLY A 109 -16.42 3.68 -17.46
C GLY A 109 -15.37 3.17 -18.47
N TYR A 110 -14.87 4.06 -19.33
CA TYR A 110 -13.82 3.72 -20.28
C TYR A 110 -12.48 3.40 -19.59
N ALA A 111 -12.11 4.16 -18.56
CA ALA A 111 -10.94 3.88 -17.74
C ALA A 111 -11.03 2.48 -17.10
N ALA A 112 -12.19 2.13 -16.54
CA ALA A 112 -12.44 0.83 -15.94
C ALA A 112 -12.38 -0.32 -16.96
N HIS A 113 -12.94 -0.12 -18.14
CA HIS A 113 -12.86 -1.10 -19.23
C HIS A 113 -11.40 -1.37 -19.61
N LEU A 114 -10.61 -0.31 -19.81
CA LEU A 114 -9.18 -0.45 -20.11
C LEU A 114 -8.40 -1.14 -18.98
N ALA A 115 -8.70 -0.80 -17.72
CA ALA A 115 -8.04 -1.39 -16.57
C ALA A 115 -8.37 -2.88 -16.38
N LYS A 116 -9.59 -3.31 -16.71
CA LYS A 116 -10.02 -4.71 -16.59
C LYS A 116 -9.18 -5.66 -17.43
N ASP A 117 -8.75 -5.22 -18.60
CA ASP A 117 -7.95 -6.02 -19.54
C ASP A 117 -6.44 -5.86 -19.31
N SER A 118 -6.04 -5.01 -18.37
CA SER A 118 -4.64 -4.79 -18.04
C SER A 118 -4.07 -5.89 -17.16
N GLU A 119 -2.83 -6.31 -17.48
CA GLU A 119 -2.02 -7.16 -16.61
C GLU A 119 -1.49 -6.40 -15.39
N ASN A 120 -1.39 -5.07 -15.46
CA ASN A 120 -0.91 -4.22 -14.38
C ASN A 120 -2.03 -3.97 -13.35
N PRO A 121 -1.91 -4.48 -12.10
CA PRO A 121 -2.93 -4.26 -11.07
C PRO A 121 -3.06 -2.77 -10.67
N ASN A 122 -2.04 -1.94 -10.91
CA ASN A 122 -2.12 -0.51 -10.58
C ASN A 122 -3.15 0.22 -11.45
N ASP A 123 -3.47 -0.30 -12.63
CA ASP A 123 -4.52 0.26 -13.50
C ASP A 123 -5.90 0.11 -12.84
N LEU A 124 -6.18 -1.07 -12.26
CA LEU A 124 -7.40 -1.31 -11.48
C LEU A 124 -7.41 -0.48 -10.19
N PHE A 125 -6.27 -0.36 -9.51
CA PHE A 125 -6.13 0.47 -8.32
C PHE A 125 -6.45 1.94 -8.63
N GLN A 126 -5.92 2.48 -9.73
CA GLN A 126 -6.18 3.87 -10.13
C GLN A 126 -7.67 4.10 -10.41
N VAL A 127 -8.36 3.16 -11.08
CA VAL A 127 -9.81 3.27 -11.29
C VAL A 127 -10.56 3.18 -9.96
N ALA A 128 -10.17 2.29 -9.05
CA ALA A 128 -10.80 2.21 -7.73
C ALA A 128 -10.66 3.54 -6.97
N ASP A 129 -9.49 4.18 -7.02
CA ASP A 129 -9.23 5.49 -6.42
C ASP A 129 -10.10 6.59 -7.07
N ILE A 130 -10.20 6.61 -8.41
CA ILE A 130 -11.08 7.53 -9.15
C ILE A 130 -12.52 7.47 -8.61
N LEU A 131 -13.07 6.25 -8.49
CA LEU A 131 -14.46 6.04 -8.09
C LEU A 131 -14.66 6.36 -6.60
N LEU A 132 -13.74 5.91 -5.74
CA LEU A 132 -13.86 6.08 -4.29
C LEU A 132 -13.69 7.55 -3.87
N LEU A 133 -12.71 8.27 -4.41
CA LEU A 133 -12.49 9.68 -4.08
C LEU A 133 -13.66 10.58 -4.48
N ARG A 134 -14.36 10.23 -5.57
CA ARG A 134 -15.54 10.94 -6.08
C ARG A 134 -16.85 10.47 -5.44
N ASN A 135 -16.78 9.52 -4.51
CA ASN A 135 -17.94 8.89 -3.89
C ASN A 135 -18.92 8.30 -4.91
N TRP A 136 -18.41 7.81 -6.05
CA TRP A 136 -19.18 7.11 -7.06
C TRP A 136 -19.26 5.62 -6.70
N LEU A 137 -20.09 5.33 -5.70
CA LEU A 137 -20.24 3.99 -5.15
C LEU A 137 -21.18 3.10 -5.98
N GLU A 138 -22.11 3.72 -6.71
CA GLU A 138 -23.01 3.04 -7.66
C GLU A 138 -22.34 2.86 -9.04
N PRO A 139 -22.77 1.89 -9.86
CA PRO A 139 -22.18 1.66 -11.18
C PRO A 139 -22.25 2.88 -12.12
N VAL A 140 -21.09 3.36 -12.56
CA VAL A 140 -20.94 4.48 -13.52
C VAL A 140 -20.57 3.97 -14.91
N GLY A 141 -20.55 4.86 -15.90
CA GLY A 141 -20.21 4.51 -17.29
C GLY A 141 -21.40 4.38 -18.23
N ALA A 142 -21.10 4.39 -19.53
CA ALA A 142 -22.06 4.13 -20.60
C ALA A 142 -22.44 2.64 -20.69
N PRO A 143 -23.56 2.27 -21.35
CA PRO A 143 -23.88 0.89 -21.67
C PRO A 143 -22.69 0.18 -22.35
N GLY A 144 -22.35 -1.04 -21.90
CA GLY A 144 -21.16 -1.79 -22.36
C GLY A 144 -19.85 -1.44 -21.65
N TYR A 145 -19.78 -0.30 -20.95
CA TYR A 145 -18.57 0.20 -20.28
C TYR A 145 -18.83 0.52 -18.81
N LYS A 146 -19.70 -0.25 -18.15
CA LYS A 146 -20.03 -0.03 -16.73
C LYS A 146 -18.83 -0.35 -15.82
N ALA A 147 -18.54 0.59 -14.94
CA ALA A 147 -17.59 0.46 -13.85
C ALA A 147 -18.34 0.29 -12.53
N ASN A 148 -18.06 -0.78 -11.81
CA ASN A 148 -18.57 -1.03 -10.46
C ASN A 148 -17.37 -1.11 -9.51
N LEU A 149 -17.33 -0.24 -8.50
CA LEU A 149 -16.22 -0.17 -7.54
C LEU A 149 -16.04 -1.49 -6.79
N GLY A 150 -17.14 -2.14 -6.39
CA GLY A 150 -17.10 -3.40 -5.66
C GLY A 150 -16.43 -4.52 -6.46
N ASP A 151 -16.82 -4.67 -7.74
CA ASP A 151 -16.25 -5.68 -8.65
C ASP A 151 -14.76 -5.41 -8.93
N ILE A 152 -14.39 -4.13 -9.04
CA ILE A 152 -13.00 -3.71 -9.26
C ILE A 152 -12.15 -4.06 -8.03
N LEU A 153 -12.62 -3.73 -6.82
CA LEU A 153 -11.91 -4.02 -5.58
C LEU A 153 -11.76 -5.53 -5.35
N GLU A 154 -12.80 -6.32 -5.63
CA GLU A 154 -12.72 -7.78 -5.53
C GLU A 154 -11.67 -8.36 -6.49
N LYS A 155 -11.66 -7.92 -7.74
CA LYS A 155 -10.64 -8.34 -8.73
C LYS A 155 -9.24 -7.90 -8.31
N LEU A 156 -9.13 -6.72 -7.71
CA LEU A 156 -7.85 -6.17 -7.27
C LEU A 156 -7.28 -6.93 -6.08
N GLU A 157 -8.07 -7.21 -5.04
CA GLU A 157 -7.64 -8.02 -3.89
C GLU A 157 -7.18 -9.43 -4.31
N LYS A 158 -7.90 -10.06 -5.25
CA LYS A 158 -7.49 -11.35 -5.82
C LYS A 158 -6.14 -11.27 -6.53
N LYS A 159 -5.83 -10.15 -7.19
CA LYS A 159 -4.56 -9.95 -7.90
C LYS A 159 -3.41 -9.61 -6.94
N VAL A 160 -3.64 -8.77 -5.94
CA VAL A 160 -2.60 -8.26 -5.03
C VAL A 160 -2.96 -8.48 -3.55
N PRO A 161 -3.13 -9.74 -3.11
CA PRO A 161 -3.62 -10.07 -1.77
C PRO A 161 -2.68 -9.66 -0.62
N HIS A 162 -1.45 -9.26 -0.92
CA HIS A 162 -0.48 -8.79 0.08
C HIS A 162 -0.50 -7.27 0.29
N ARG A 163 -1.29 -6.54 -0.52
CA ARG A 163 -1.44 -5.08 -0.42
C ARG A 163 -2.64 -4.74 0.45
N ILE A 164 -2.43 -3.83 1.40
CA ILE A 164 -3.48 -3.42 2.34
C ILE A 164 -4.44 -2.41 1.71
N GLU A 165 -3.97 -1.64 0.73
CA GLU A 165 -4.68 -0.50 0.19
C GLU A 165 -6.03 -0.88 -0.46
N PRO A 166 -6.14 -1.94 -1.29
CA PRO A 166 -7.43 -2.41 -1.80
C PRO A 166 -8.39 -2.84 -0.69
N MET A 167 -7.86 -3.49 0.37
CA MET A 167 -8.66 -3.94 1.50
C MET A 167 -9.23 -2.75 2.28
N LEU A 168 -8.42 -1.72 2.52
CA LEU A 168 -8.88 -0.48 3.16
C LEU A 168 -9.91 0.26 2.31
N MET A 169 -9.77 0.25 0.99
CA MET A 169 -10.80 0.79 0.09
C MET A 169 -12.13 0.03 0.24
N ASN A 170 -12.09 -1.30 0.42
CA ASN A 170 -13.28 -2.11 0.71
C ASN A 170 -13.90 -1.77 2.08
N VAL A 171 -13.08 -1.54 3.11
CA VAL A 171 -13.55 -1.02 4.42
C VAL A 171 -14.25 0.32 4.26
N LEU A 172 -13.64 1.28 3.56
CA LEU A 172 -14.25 2.59 3.31
C LEU A 172 -15.56 2.48 2.52
N MET A 173 -15.62 1.60 1.52
CA MET A 173 -16.85 1.34 0.76
C MET A 173 -17.94 0.75 1.66
N ALA A 174 -17.60 -0.21 2.52
CA ALA A 174 -18.53 -0.82 3.47
C ALA A 174 -19.08 0.21 4.48
N GLU A 175 -18.23 1.09 5.00
CA GLU A 175 -18.63 2.18 5.90
C GLU A 175 -19.60 3.14 5.20
N ARG A 176 -19.26 3.61 4.00
CA ARG A 176 -20.07 4.60 3.26
C ARG A 176 -21.42 4.06 2.77
N THR A 177 -21.50 2.74 2.55
CA THR A 177 -22.74 2.08 2.12
C THR A 177 -23.48 1.38 3.26
N ALA A 178 -22.98 1.48 4.50
CA ALA A 178 -23.48 0.73 5.66
C ALA A 178 -23.69 -0.77 5.34
N ASN A 179 -22.71 -1.39 4.67
CA ASN A 179 -22.77 -2.76 4.19
C ASN A 179 -21.96 -3.72 5.11
N PRO A 180 -22.63 -4.44 6.03
CA PRO A 180 -21.96 -5.34 6.96
C PRO A 180 -21.29 -6.54 6.27
N ALA A 181 -21.88 -7.06 5.19
CA ALA A 181 -21.29 -8.18 4.47
C ALA A 181 -19.93 -7.81 3.88
N ARG A 182 -19.85 -6.66 3.20
CA ARG A 182 -18.59 -6.14 2.65
C ARG A 182 -17.57 -5.81 3.75
N MET A 183 -18.03 -5.27 4.88
CA MET A 183 -17.13 -5.04 6.03
C MET A 183 -16.52 -6.36 6.52
N ALA A 184 -17.34 -7.39 6.70
CA ALA A 184 -16.86 -8.69 7.14
C ALA A 184 -15.87 -9.30 6.14
N ASP A 185 -16.13 -9.22 4.83
CA ASP A 185 -15.21 -9.71 3.80
C ASP A 185 -13.88 -8.94 3.81
N ALA A 186 -13.93 -7.61 4.00
CA ALA A 186 -12.73 -6.78 4.09
C ALA A 186 -11.88 -7.13 5.33
N MET A 187 -12.53 -7.32 6.49
CA MET A 187 -11.83 -7.74 7.72
C MET A 187 -11.24 -9.14 7.58
N ASP A 188 -11.95 -10.03 6.88
CA ASP A 188 -11.47 -11.36 6.56
C ASP A 188 -10.18 -11.30 5.73
N SER A 189 -10.15 -10.48 4.67
CA SER A 189 -8.95 -10.23 3.86
C SER A 189 -7.79 -9.68 4.71
N ILE A 190 -8.02 -8.60 5.48
CA ILE A 190 -6.99 -7.92 6.29
C ILE A 190 -6.38 -8.85 7.34
N LEU A 191 -7.22 -9.62 8.04
CA LEU A 191 -6.81 -10.45 9.16
C LEU A 191 -6.29 -11.82 8.74
N SER A 192 -6.40 -12.17 7.45
CA SER A 192 -5.90 -13.43 6.90
C SER A 192 -4.37 -13.53 6.76
N ILE A 193 -3.66 -12.40 6.90
CA ILE A 193 -2.20 -12.31 6.78
C ILE A 193 -1.61 -11.50 7.95
N GLY A 194 -0.35 -11.74 8.30
CA GLY A 194 0.35 -10.97 9.33
C GLY A 194 1.00 -9.69 8.78
N TRP A 195 1.06 -8.61 9.56
CA TRP A 195 1.61 -7.31 9.14
C TRP A 195 2.92 -6.93 9.85
N PRO A 196 4.10 -7.10 9.20
CA PRO A 196 5.39 -6.76 9.81
C PRO A 196 5.40 -5.35 10.41
N GLY A 197 5.80 -5.25 11.68
CA GLY A 197 5.95 -3.98 12.40
C GLY A 197 4.65 -3.22 12.71
N THR A 198 3.48 -3.67 12.25
CA THR A 198 2.21 -2.93 12.39
C THR A 198 0.99 -3.82 12.70
N ASP A 199 1.13 -5.14 12.83
CA ASP A 199 0.03 -6.11 12.99
C ASP A 199 -0.94 -5.76 14.11
N GLU A 200 -0.42 -5.42 15.30
CA GLU A 200 -1.26 -5.02 16.43
C GLU A 200 -2.07 -3.75 16.12
N GLY A 201 -1.44 -2.77 15.46
CA GLY A 201 -2.10 -1.54 15.02
C GLY A 201 -3.22 -1.81 14.02
N VAL A 202 -2.96 -2.67 13.03
CA VAL A 202 -3.93 -3.08 12.02
C VAL A 202 -5.12 -3.82 12.66
N ARG A 203 -4.85 -4.79 13.55
CA ARG A 203 -5.90 -5.55 14.26
C ARG A 203 -6.75 -4.66 15.15
N ARG A 204 -6.15 -3.71 15.86
CA ARG A 204 -6.88 -2.76 16.70
C ARG A 204 -7.79 -1.86 15.86
N GLU A 205 -7.30 -1.36 14.74
CA GLU A 205 -8.08 -0.54 13.81
C GLU A 205 -9.24 -1.33 13.19
N ALA A 206 -8.99 -2.57 12.76
CA ALA A 206 -9.99 -3.49 12.23
C ALA A 206 -11.14 -3.70 13.22
N LYS A 207 -10.82 -3.95 14.51
CA LYS A 207 -11.81 -4.06 15.59
C LYS A 207 -12.62 -2.78 15.73
N MET A 208 -11.94 -1.64 15.85
CA MET A 208 -12.56 -0.34 16.09
C MET A 208 -13.57 0.03 15.00
N ARG A 209 -13.19 -0.15 13.73
CA ARG A 209 -14.07 0.14 12.58
C ARG A 209 -15.26 -0.80 12.49
N THR A 210 -15.04 -2.08 12.76
CA THR A 210 -16.12 -3.06 12.81
C THR A 210 -17.13 -2.71 13.90
N GLU A 211 -16.66 -2.41 15.11
CA GLU A 211 -17.50 -2.01 16.24
C GLU A 211 -18.28 -0.71 15.97
N ALA A 212 -17.66 0.24 15.27
CA ALA A 212 -18.32 1.47 14.84
C ALA A 212 -19.49 1.18 13.87
N LEU A 213 -19.29 0.33 12.86
CA LEU A 213 -20.36 -0.05 11.95
C LEU A 213 -21.46 -0.85 12.67
N VAL A 214 -21.11 -1.77 13.55
CA VAL A 214 -22.07 -2.53 14.38
C VAL A 214 -22.95 -1.61 15.22
N LYS A 215 -22.37 -0.57 15.82
CA LYS A 215 -23.11 0.45 16.57
C LYS A 215 -24.10 1.19 15.65
N SER A 216 -23.66 1.61 14.46
CA SER A 216 -24.48 2.30 13.46
C SER A 216 -25.66 1.43 12.97
N LEU A 217 -25.41 0.15 12.72
CA LEU A 217 -26.43 -0.82 12.30
C LEU A 217 -27.49 -1.02 13.39
N LYS A 218 -27.07 -1.16 14.65
CA LYS A 218 -28.00 -1.28 15.79
C LYS A 218 -28.87 -0.03 15.96
N SER A 219 -28.32 1.17 15.76
CA SER A 219 -29.12 2.41 15.79
C SER A 219 -30.05 2.59 14.59
N SER A 220 -29.92 1.75 13.56
CA SER A 220 -30.73 1.78 12.34
C SER A 220 -31.67 0.57 12.22
N ASP A 221 -32.05 -0.04 13.35
CA ASP A 221 -32.90 -1.23 13.43
C ASP A 221 -32.39 -2.47 12.67
N ARG A 222 -31.08 -2.55 12.40
CA ARG A 222 -30.40 -3.66 11.71
C ARG A 222 -29.60 -4.54 12.68
N ALA A 223 -30.22 -4.90 13.81
CA ALA A 223 -29.55 -5.62 14.91
C ALA A 223 -29.06 -7.02 14.52
N ASP A 224 -29.80 -7.75 13.69
CA ASP A 224 -29.42 -9.08 13.23
C ASP A 224 -28.16 -9.04 12.34
N GLU A 225 -28.11 -8.08 11.41
CA GLU A 225 -26.93 -7.88 10.57
C GLU A 225 -25.70 -7.46 11.39
N ALA A 226 -25.91 -6.65 12.44
CA ALA A 226 -24.85 -6.25 13.36
C ALA A 226 -24.29 -7.44 14.15
N ARG A 227 -25.16 -8.38 14.56
CA ARG A 227 -24.76 -9.63 15.22
C ARG A 227 -23.92 -10.49 14.27
N VAL A 228 -24.41 -10.72 13.05
CA VAL A 228 -23.72 -11.51 12.02
C VAL A 228 -22.35 -10.91 11.69
N LEU A 229 -22.24 -9.58 11.59
CA LEU A 229 -20.96 -8.91 11.37
C LEU A 229 -19.94 -9.19 12.50
N MET A 230 -20.35 -9.10 13.76
CA MET A 230 -19.45 -9.40 14.89
C MET A 230 -19.04 -10.86 14.95
N GLU A 231 -19.95 -11.80 14.62
CA GLU A 231 -19.64 -13.23 14.53
C GLU A 231 -18.57 -13.48 13.45
N ARG A 232 -18.79 -12.96 12.23
CA ARG A 232 -17.82 -13.08 11.14
C ARG A 232 -16.48 -12.43 11.48
N TYR A 233 -16.48 -11.25 12.10
CA TYR A 233 -15.25 -10.58 12.55
C TYR A 233 -14.48 -11.43 13.57
N ALA A 234 -15.19 -12.02 14.55
CA ALA A 234 -14.56 -12.87 15.54
C ALA A 234 -13.87 -14.07 14.88
N ASP A 235 -14.53 -14.71 13.91
CA ASP A 235 -13.96 -15.82 13.14
C ASP A 235 -12.72 -15.40 12.34
N SER A 236 -12.77 -14.24 11.67
CA SER A 236 -11.65 -13.67 10.91
C SER A 236 -10.46 -13.28 11.79
N ALA A 237 -10.71 -12.90 13.05
CA ALA A 237 -9.66 -12.46 13.98
C ALA A 237 -8.82 -13.59 14.58
N THR A 238 -9.28 -14.83 14.49
CA THR A 238 -8.56 -16.02 14.99
C THR A 238 -7.25 -16.25 14.20
N ARG A 239 -6.28 -16.94 14.80
CA ARG A 239 -4.98 -17.22 14.18
C ARG A 239 -4.66 -18.70 14.24
N ASP A 240 -4.27 -19.28 13.11
CA ASP A 240 -3.99 -20.72 13.06
C ASP A 240 -2.69 -21.09 13.78
N LEU A 241 -1.65 -20.25 13.67
CA LEU A 241 -0.37 -20.47 14.34
C LEU A 241 0.22 -19.14 14.81
N VAL A 242 0.66 -19.11 16.06
CA VAL A 242 1.45 -18.02 16.65
C VAL A 242 2.66 -18.64 17.34
N ILE A 243 3.84 -18.09 17.07
CA ILE A 243 5.09 -18.52 17.69
C ILE A 243 5.73 -17.30 18.32
N ARG A 244 6.00 -17.33 19.63
CA ARG A 244 6.63 -16.24 20.37
C ARG A 244 7.91 -16.74 21.01
N LEU A 245 9.04 -16.13 20.63
CA LEU A 245 10.32 -16.30 21.28
C LEU A 245 10.49 -15.20 22.31
N LYS A 246 10.75 -15.57 23.56
CA LYS A 246 10.95 -14.65 24.68
C LYS A 246 12.29 -14.90 25.35
N TRP A 247 12.98 -13.82 25.69
CA TRP A 247 14.23 -13.91 26.44
C TRP A 247 14.42 -12.70 27.35
N THR A 248 15.26 -12.91 28.36
CA THR A 248 15.65 -11.87 29.31
C THR A 248 17.16 -11.70 29.25
N GLY A 249 17.62 -10.46 29.09
CA GLY A 249 19.03 -10.11 29.03
C GLY A 249 19.41 -9.45 27.70
N THR A 250 20.70 -9.19 27.52
CA THR A 250 21.21 -8.46 26.35
C THR A 250 21.52 -9.42 25.21
N ALA A 251 20.53 -9.69 24.37
CA ALA A 251 20.67 -10.50 23.17
C ALA A 251 19.72 -10.02 22.07
N ASP A 252 20.10 -10.26 20.83
CA ASP A 252 19.27 -10.11 19.63
C ASP A 252 19.10 -11.53 19.04
N LEU A 253 17.91 -12.09 19.22
CA LEU A 253 17.55 -13.42 18.74
C LEU A 253 16.53 -13.26 17.61
N ASP A 254 16.76 -13.97 16.51
CA ASP A 254 15.92 -13.93 15.32
C ASP A 254 15.24 -15.28 15.08
N LEU A 255 14.00 -15.23 14.59
CA LEU A 255 13.21 -16.37 14.17
C LEU A 255 13.35 -16.54 12.66
N ALA A 256 13.51 -17.79 12.25
CA ALA A 256 13.31 -18.20 10.87
C ALA A 256 12.31 -19.36 10.82
N ILE A 257 11.19 -19.12 10.15
CA ILE A 257 10.07 -20.07 10.08
C ILE A 257 9.95 -20.55 8.64
N GLU A 258 10.20 -21.84 8.43
CA GLU A 258 9.94 -22.53 7.17
C GLU A 258 8.55 -23.16 7.23
N GLU A 259 7.69 -22.80 6.28
CA GLU A 259 6.30 -23.25 6.18
C GLU A 259 6.18 -24.57 5.36
N PRO A 260 5.07 -25.33 5.46
CA PRO A 260 4.94 -26.68 4.87
C PRO A 260 5.21 -26.81 3.36
N LEU A 261 5.12 -25.70 2.60
CA LEU A 261 5.36 -25.64 1.16
C LEU A 261 6.69 -24.94 0.79
N GLY A 262 7.60 -24.78 1.77
CA GLY A 262 8.98 -24.34 1.56
C GLY A 262 9.21 -22.83 1.52
N ALA A 263 8.18 -22.01 1.78
CA ALA A 263 8.39 -20.57 1.98
C ALA A 263 8.95 -20.30 3.38
N THR A 264 9.84 -19.31 3.49
CA THR A 264 10.49 -18.96 4.75
C THR A 264 10.20 -17.52 5.12
N ALA A 265 9.79 -17.27 6.37
CA ALA A 265 9.80 -15.94 6.98
C ALA A 265 11.04 -15.81 7.87
N ASN A 266 11.76 -14.70 7.73
CA ASN A 266 12.93 -14.35 8.54
C ASN A 266 13.09 -12.82 8.59
N TYR A 267 14.12 -12.31 9.26
CA TYR A 267 14.38 -10.87 9.38
C TYR A 267 14.36 -10.12 8.02
N ASP A 268 15.05 -10.64 7.00
CA ASP A 268 15.16 -9.99 5.68
C ASP A 268 13.87 -10.09 4.85
N THR A 269 13.13 -11.17 5.05
CA THR A 269 11.87 -11.47 4.36
C THR A 269 10.79 -11.78 5.41
N PRO A 270 10.28 -10.76 6.12
CA PRO A 270 9.48 -10.97 7.33
C PRO A 270 8.08 -11.51 7.04
N ARG A 271 7.66 -11.66 5.78
CA ARG A 271 6.37 -12.24 5.40
C ARG A 271 6.54 -13.20 4.24
N THR A 272 5.90 -14.37 4.34
CA THR A 272 5.85 -15.37 3.27
C THR A 272 4.77 -15.07 2.24
N VAL A 273 4.88 -15.71 1.07
CA VAL A 273 3.83 -15.75 0.05
C VAL A 273 2.56 -16.50 0.49
N PHE A 274 2.54 -17.09 1.69
CA PHE A 274 1.34 -17.75 2.24
C PHE A 274 0.62 -16.90 3.29
N GLY A 275 1.22 -15.77 3.69
CA GLY A 275 0.63 -14.79 4.60
C GLY A 275 1.15 -14.86 6.04
N GLY A 276 1.97 -15.87 6.37
CA GLY A 276 2.70 -15.93 7.63
C GLY A 276 3.76 -14.83 7.73
N SER A 277 3.95 -14.27 8.92
CA SER A 277 4.78 -13.09 9.10
C SER A 277 5.42 -13.00 10.49
N LEU A 278 6.67 -12.56 10.54
CA LEU A 278 7.26 -11.92 11.72
C LEU A 278 6.61 -10.55 11.91
N ILE A 279 6.10 -10.28 13.11
CA ILE A 279 5.33 -9.06 13.43
C ILE A 279 6.00 -8.17 14.49
N SER A 280 6.87 -8.75 15.31
CA SER A 280 7.74 -8.04 16.25
C SER A 280 9.19 -8.43 16.02
N ASN A 281 10.09 -7.50 16.31
CA ASN A 281 11.52 -7.72 16.40
C ASN A 281 12.01 -6.99 17.65
N GLY A 282 12.07 -7.73 18.76
CA GLY A 282 12.54 -7.24 20.04
C GLY A 282 14.06 -7.36 20.15
N ARG A 283 14.70 -6.34 20.70
CA ARG A 283 16.12 -6.38 21.07
C ARG A 283 16.25 -6.36 22.58
N GLY A 284 16.82 -7.42 23.15
CA GLY A 284 17.12 -7.49 24.56
C GLY A 284 18.18 -6.47 24.94
N THR A 285 17.93 -5.70 26.00
CA THR A 285 18.89 -4.74 26.55
C THR A 285 19.01 -4.94 28.06
N LYS A 286 19.99 -4.31 28.70
CA LYS A 286 20.09 -4.33 30.17
C LYS A 286 18.89 -3.68 30.87
N ALA A 287 18.19 -2.77 30.18
CA ALA A 287 17.04 -2.05 30.71
C ALA A 287 15.70 -2.73 30.40
N ASP A 288 15.67 -3.61 29.39
CA ASP A 288 14.49 -4.36 28.96
C ASP A 288 14.67 -5.84 29.33
N SER A 289 13.91 -6.28 30.32
CA SER A 289 13.94 -7.66 30.79
C SER A 289 13.02 -8.60 30.02
N SER A 290 12.27 -8.12 29.03
CA SER A 290 11.26 -8.90 28.30
C SER A 290 11.31 -8.65 26.80
N ALA A 291 12.40 -9.06 26.16
CA ALA A 291 12.49 -9.05 24.71
C ALA A 291 11.65 -10.19 24.13
N GLU A 292 10.98 -9.89 23.02
CA GLU A 292 10.14 -10.83 22.29
C GLU A 292 10.31 -10.66 20.79
N GLU A 293 10.32 -11.79 20.09
CA GLU A 293 10.07 -11.86 18.66
C GLU A 293 8.90 -12.80 18.39
N ALA A 294 8.01 -12.42 17.49
CA ALA A 294 6.78 -13.15 17.24
C ALA A 294 6.55 -13.36 15.75
N TYR A 295 6.29 -14.60 15.39
CA TYR A 295 5.70 -15.00 14.12
C TYR A 295 4.21 -15.26 14.30
N VAL A 296 3.41 -14.82 13.34
CA VAL A 296 1.98 -15.15 13.23
C VAL A 296 1.67 -15.66 11.82
N CYS A 297 0.91 -16.74 11.75
CA CYS A 297 0.28 -17.25 10.54
C CYS A 297 -1.22 -17.27 10.78
N PRO A 298 -1.96 -16.21 10.42
CA PRO A 298 -3.38 -16.16 10.69
C PRO A 298 -4.14 -17.28 9.98
N ARG A 299 -3.77 -17.57 8.72
CA ARG A 299 -4.22 -18.75 7.99
C ARG A 299 -3.04 -19.60 7.55
N GLY A 300 -2.88 -20.75 8.19
CA GLY A 300 -1.82 -21.70 7.93
C GLY A 300 -2.26 -22.84 7.02
N PHE A 301 -1.30 -23.43 6.31
CA PHE A 301 -1.46 -24.72 5.65
C PHE A 301 -1.31 -25.84 6.67
N ASP A 302 -1.99 -26.95 6.44
CA ASP A 302 -1.66 -28.17 7.18
C ASP A 302 -0.23 -28.63 6.87
N GLY A 303 0.45 -29.14 7.90
CA GLY A 303 1.77 -29.73 7.78
C GLY A 303 2.80 -29.18 8.77
N LYS A 304 4.07 -29.38 8.42
CA LYS A 304 5.21 -29.11 9.31
C LYS A 304 5.75 -27.70 9.10
N TYR A 305 5.78 -26.94 10.18
CA TYR A 305 6.47 -25.67 10.31
C TYR A 305 7.79 -25.91 11.04
N THR A 306 8.91 -25.56 10.40
CA THR A 306 10.24 -25.69 11.02
C THR A 306 10.68 -24.34 11.58
N VAL A 307 10.77 -24.27 12.91
CA VAL A 307 11.15 -23.09 13.67
C VAL A 307 12.64 -23.15 13.97
N ARG A 308 13.39 -22.16 13.49
CA ARG A 308 14.81 -21.96 13.80
C ARG A 308 14.98 -20.68 14.60
N VAL A 309 15.80 -20.76 15.64
CA VAL A 309 16.23 -19.60 16.44
C VAL A 309 17.68 -19.33 16.08
N ASN A 310 17.95 -18.12 15.60
CA ASN A 310 19.27 -17.64 15.27
C ASN A 310 19.70 -16.60 16.30
N THR A 311 21.00 -16.53 16.56
CA THR A 311 21.58 -15.54 17.47
C THR A 311 22.30 -14.49 16.63
N ALA A 312 21.67 -13.32 16.43
CA ALA A 312 22.33 -12.18 15.78
C ALA A 312 23.35 -11.51 16.71
N TYR A 313 23.03 -11.42 18.01
CA TYR A 313 23.93 -10.91 19.03
C TYR A 313 23.64 -11.54 20.40
N ASN A 314 24.68 -11.86 21.17
CA ASN A 314 24.54 -12.38 22.53
C ASN A 314 25.79 -12.10 23.37
N SER A 315 26.09 -10.82 23.57
CA SER A 315 27.17 -10.30 24.43
C SER A 315 28.45 -11.16 24.50
N PRO A 316 29.11 -11.44 23.35
CA PRO A 316 30.34 -12.25 23.33
C PRO A 316 31.48 -11.65 24.17
N GLU A 317 31.46 -10.33 24.38
CA GLU A 317 32.42 -9.59 25.19
C GLU A 317 32.26 -9.75 26.71
N ASP A 318 31.08 -10.20 27.19
CA ASP A 318 30.80 -10.43 28.60
C ASP A 318 30.07 -11.76 28.82
N PRO A 319 30.82 -12.87 28.99
CA PRO A 319 30.26 -14.21 29.18
C PRO A 319 29.27 -14.35 30.35
N LYS A 320 29.32 -13.44 31.33
CA LYS A 320 28.38 -13.44 32.46
C LYS A 320 27.02 -12.86 32.08
N SER A 321 26.99 -11.96 31.11
CA SER A 321 25.78 -11.32 30.58
C SER A 321 25.12 -12.08 29.43
N MET A 322 25.75 -13.15 28.92
CA MET A 322 25.18 -13.99 27.86
C MET A 322 23.86 -14.63 28.28
N VAL A 323 22.87 -14.50 27.40
CA VAL A 323 21.58 -15.19 27.49
C VAL A 323 21.81 -16.65 27.09
N ARG A 324 21.55 -17.57 28.02
CA ARG A 324 21.75 -19.02 27.81
C ARG A 324 20.48 -19.77 27.47
N LYS A 325 19.33 -19.18 27.79
CA LYS A 325 18.02 -19.78 27.60
C LYS A 325 17.05 -18.76 27.03
N ALA A 326 16.20 -19.23 26.14
CA ALA A 326 15.00 -18.52 25.69
C ALA A 326 13.78 -19.45 25.82
N GLN A 327 12.59 -18.88 25.79
CA GLN A 327 11.34 -19.64 25.79
C GLN A 327 10.62 -19.43 24.46
N LEU A 328 10.25 -20.53 23.81
CA LEU A 328 9.43 -20.51 22.60
C LEU A 328 8.02 -20.98 22.95
N GLU A 329 7.05 -20.06 22.96
CA GLU A 329 5.63 -20.37 23.08
C GLU A 329 5.06 -20.60 21.67
N VAL A 330 4.44 -21.76 21.45
CA VAL A 330 3.69 -22.11 20.25
C VAL A 330 2.22 -22.18 20.61
N ILE A 331 1.40 -21.41 19.90
CA ILE A 331 -0.05 -21.36 20.07
C ILE A 331 -0.68 -21.77 18.73
N MET A 332 -1.53 -22.79 18.74
CA MET A 332 -2.28 -23.21 17.55
C MET A 332 -3.76 -22.90 17.73
N HIS A 333 -4.43 -22.50 16.65
CA HIS A 333 -5.85 -22.12 16.61
C HIS A 333 -6.26 -21.09 17.67
N GLU A 334 -5.41 -20.08 17.86
CA GLU A 334 -5.62 -19.02 18.84
C GLU A 334 -6.95 -18.29 18.60
N GLY A 335 -7.71 -18.08 19.68
CA GLY A 335 -9.02 -17.45 19.63
C GLY A 335 -10.17 -18.39 19.26
N THR A 336 -9.92 -19.70 19.19
CA THR A 336 -10.95 -20.73 18.93
C THR A 336 -11.10 -21.69 20.11
N SER A 337 -12.15 -22.51 20.10
CA SER A 337 -12.30 -23.63 21.04
C SER A 337 -11.26 -24.74 20.88
N ARG A 338 -10.48 -24.74 19.78
CA ARG A 338 -9.39 -25.69 19.50
C ARG A 338 -8.02 -25.17 19.91
N GLU A 339 -7.96 -24.03 20.61
CA GLU A 339 -6.69 -23.41 20.98
C GLU A 339 -5.82 -24.36 21.81
N THR A 340 -4.55 -24.51 21.43
CA THR A 340 -3.55 -25.24 22.21
C THR A 340 -2.30 -24.40 22.39
N ARG A 341 -1.62 -24.57 23.52
CA ARG A 341 -0.39 -23.85 23.88
C ARG A 341 0.68 -24.83 24.31
N LYS A 342 1.89 -24.65 23.79
CA LYS A 342 3.05 -25.44 24.16
C LYS A 342 4.28 -24.57 24.26
N THR A 343 5.02 -24.70 25.35
CA THR A 343 6.26 -23.96 25.58
C THR A 343 7.46 -24.89 25.46
N TYR A 344 8.50 -24.41 24.80
CA TYR A 344 9.78 -25.09 24.64
C TYR A 344 10.87 -24.23 25.27
N ASP A 345 11.72 -24.83 26.10
CA ASP A 345 12.94 -24.18 26.57
C ASP A 345 14.03 -24.35 25.49
N ILE A 346 14.57 -23.24 25.03
CA ILE A 346 15.63 -23.20 24.02
C ILE A 346 16.96 -23.05 24.73
N ASP A 347 17.84 -24.03 24.55
CA ASP A 347 19.22 -23.93 24.99
C ASP A 347 20.07 -23.22 23.94
N LEU A 348 20.45 -21.97 24.23
CA LEU A 348 21.25 -21.13 23.35
C LEU A 348 22.76 -21.45 23.44
N THR A 349 23.15 -22.39 24.31
CA THR A 349 24.54 -22.85 24.40
C THR A 349 24.87 -23.99 23.43
N SER A 350 23.86 -24.54 22.76
CA SER A 350 24.00 -25.55 21.72
C SER A 350 24.31 -24.90 20.36
N GLU A 351 25.33 -25.38 19.64
CA GLU A 351 25.69 -24.90 18.31
C GLU A 351 25.68 -26.05 17.26
N PRO A 352 24.79 -26.01 16.25
CA PRO A 352 23.66 -25.10 16.10
C PRO A 352 22.53 -25.43 17.09
N VAL A 353 21.69 -24.44 17.41
CA VAL A 353 20.43 -24.66 18.12
C VAL A 353 19.55 -25.59 17.28
N ALA A 354 19.09 -26.69 17.86
CA ALA A 354 18.26 -27.66 17.16
C ALA A 354 16.91 -27.03 16.76
N PRO A 355 16.44 -27.22 15.51
CA PRO A 355 15.16 -26.70 15.08
C PRO A 355 13.99 -27.38 15.81
N ILE A 356 12.93 -26.62 16.06
CA ILE A 356 11.68 -27.15 16.58
C ILE A 356 10.70 -27.34 15.42
N VAL A 357 10.17 -28.56 15.28
CA VAL A 357 9.14 -28.85 14.30
C VAL A 357 7.77 -28.77 14.98
N VAL A 358 6.90 -27.94 14.42
CA VAL A 358 5.49 -27.80 14.82
C VAL A 358 4.63 -28.37 13.71
N GLU A 359 3.74 -29.30 14.04
CA GLU A 359 2.79 -29.87 13.08
C GLU A 359 1.42 -29.24 13.29
N LEU A 360 0.99 -28.42 12.32
CA LEU A 360 -0.33 -27.80 12.31
C LEU A 360 -1.31 -28.72 11.55
N THR A 361 -2.49 -28.94 12.14
CA THR A 361 -3.59 -29.67 11.50
C THR A 361 -4.88 -28.85 11.61
N GLY A 362 -5.70 -28.82 10.57
CA GLY A 362 -6.89 -27.96 10.54
C GLY A 362 -6.59 -26.47 10.33
N GLY A 363 -5.50 -26.15 9.65
CA GLY A 363 -5.19 -24.83 9.11
C GLY A 363 -6.19 -24.42 8.02
N ARG A 364 -6.38 -23.11 7.86
CA ARG A 364 -7.41 -22.52 7.00
C ARG A 364 -6.92 -22.08 5.62
N ARG A 365 -5.62 -22.18 5.33
CA ARG A 365 -5.06 -21.85 4.02
C ARG A 365 -5.06 -23.10 3.14
N THR A 366 -5.73 -23.00 1.99
CA THR A 366 -5.82 -24.07 0.98
C THR A 366 -5.05 -23.75 -0.29
N ASP A 367 -4.79 -22.47 -0.55
CA ASP A 367 -4.21 -21.99 -1.81
C ASP A 367 -3.10 -20.97 -1.54
N VAL A 368 -2.09 -20.97 -2.41
CA VAL A 368 -1.00 -19.99 -2.35
C VAL A 368 -1.53 -18.60 -2.74
N LEU A 369 -1.04 -17.54 -2.09
CA LEU A 369 -1.43 -16.19 -2.47
C LEU A 369 -0.66 -15.76 -3.71
N PRO A 370 -1.34 -15.17 -4.72
CA PRO A 370 -0.66 -14.53 -5.83
C PRO A 370 0.40 -13.53 -5.36
N PHE A 371 1.66 -13.84 -5.63
CA PHE A 371 2.77 -12.94 -5.39
C PHE A 371 3.07 -12.15 -6.65
N LEU A 372 2.90 -10.83 -6.57
CA LEU A 372 3.45 -9.90 -7.55
C LEU A 372 4.68 -9.26 -6.91
N ALA A 373 5.85 -9.58 -7.46
CA ALA A 373 7.06 -8.82 -7.14
C ALA A 373 6.77 -7.32 -7.34
N PRO A 374 7.30 -6.44 -6.47
CA PRO A 374 7.22 -5.01 -6.72
C PRO A 374 7.72 -4.75 -8.14
N GLN A 375 6.86 -4.13 -8.97
CA GLN A 375 7.30 -3.70 -10.29
C GLN A 375 8.45 -2.72 -10.07
N PRO A 376 9.62 -2.92 -10.72
CA PRO A 376 10.69 -1.94 -10.63
C PRO A 376 10.10 -0.60 -11.03
N LEU A 377 10.35 0.44 -10.22
CA LEU A 377 10.03 1.80 -10.63
C LEU A 377 10.64 2.02 -12.02
N PRO A 378 9.89 2.61 -12.98
CA PRO A 378 10.49 2.98 -14.24
C PRO A 378 11.75 3.79 -13.95
N PRO A 379 12.86 3.54 -14.67
CA PRO A 379 14.11 4.23 -14.41
C PRO A 379 13.83 5.74 -14.41
N LEU A 380 14.25 6.42 -13.33
CA LEU A 380 14.17 7.87 -13.28
C LEU A 380 14.86 8.42 -14.55
N PRO A 381 14.29 9.43 -15.21
CA PRO A 381 14.93 10.07 -16.36
C PRO A 381 16.40 10.38 -16.04
N ASP A 382 17.32 10.08 -16.96
CA ASP A 382 18.76 10.10 -16.71
C ASP A 382 19.25 11.41 -16.06
N LYS A 383 18.60 12.53 -16.37
CA LYS A 383 18.90 13.85 -15.80
C LYS A 383 18.60 13.94 -14.29
N ILE A 384 17.58 13.23 -13.81
CA ILE A 384 17.21 13.15 -12.39
C ILE A 384 18.15 12.17 -11.69
N THR A 385 18.43 11.03 -12.31
CA THR A 385 19.37 10.02 -11.81
C THR A 385 20.78 10.60 -11.64
N ALA A 386 21.27 11.35 -12.62
CA ALA A 386 22.56 12.04 -12.55
C ALA A 386 22.61 13.06 -11.40
N LYS A 387 21.57 13.87 -11.20
CA LYS A 387 21.49 14.83 -10.09
C LYS A 387 21.48 14.15 -8.72
N ILE A 388 20.80 13.01 -8.58
CA ILE A 388 20.78 12.24 -7.34
C ILE A 388 22.16 11.65 -7.06
N GLN A 389 22.82 11.07 -8.07
CA GLN A 389 24.16 10.51 -7.95
C GLN A 389 25.21 11.58 -7.63
N GLU A 390 25.10 12.76 -8.23
CA GLU A 390 25.97 13.91 -7.95
C GLU A 390 25.81 14.40 -6.50
N LYS A 391 24.56 14.45 -6.01
CA LYS A 391 24.24 14.82 -4.63
C LYS A 391 24.72 13.77 -3.61
N MET A 392 24.64 12.49 -3.95
CA MET A 392 25.15 11.39 -3.12
C MET A 392 26.68 11.31 -3.09
N LYS A 393 27.35 11.64 -4.22
CA LYS A 393 28.82 11.78 -4.26
C LYS A 393 29.30 12.98 -3.45
N ALA A 394 28.58 14.10 -3.47
CA ALA A 394 28.90 15.28 -2.67
C ALA A 394 28.77 15.06 -1.15
N GLN A 395 27.97 14.08 -0.71
CA GLN A 395 27.85 13.70 0.71
C GLN A 395 28.88 12.67 1.19
N LYS A 396 29.66 12.06 0.29
CA LYS A 396 30.69 11.06 0.62
C LYS A 396 32.11 11.57 0.35
N SER A 397 32.47 12.70 0.96
CA SER A 397 33.88 13.09 1.13
C SER A 397 34.26 13.10 2.62
N PRO A 398 35.45 12.62 3.01
CA PRO A 398 35.72 12.17 4.37
C PRO A 398 36.26 13.29 5.26
N ALA A 399 35.62 13.54 6.39
CA ALA A 399 36.29 14.21 7.52
C ALA A 399 37.02 13.14 8.34
N ALA A 400 38.33 13.34 8.48
CA ALA A 400 39.31 12.38 8.96
C ALA A 400 39.12 11.93 10.42
N ILE A 401 39.51 10.68 10.64
CA ILE A 401 39.77 10.05 11.94
C ILE A 401 41.00 10.72 12.57
N GLY A 402 40.88 11.18 13.82
CA GLY A 402 41.98 11.64 14.66
C GLY A 402 41.74 11.21 16.11
N ALA A 403 42.73 10.51 16.67
CA ALA A 403 42.66 9.78 17.94
C ALA A 403 42.80 10.65 19.20
N GLY A 404 42.22 10.17 20.31
CA GLY A 404 42.73 10.36 21.67
C GLY A 404 42.15 11.53 22.48
N GLY A 405 41.76 11.24 23.73
CA GLY A 405 41.74 12.24 24.80
C GLY A 405 40.38 12.53 25.42
N SER A 406 40.18 11.95 26.60
CA SER A 406 39.19 12.33 27.62
C SER A 406 39.06 13.85 27.82
N ARG A 407 37.83 14.36 27.99
CA ARG A 407 37.35 15.14 29.15
C ARG A 407 36.19 16.09 28.79
N THR A 408 35.12 15.95 29.59
CA THR A 408 34.23 17.01 30.11
C THR A 408 33.60 18.00 29.13
N ALA A 409 32.27 17.92 29.05
CA ALA A 409 31.42 19.03 28.64
C ALA A 409 31.65 20.27 29.52
N PRO A 410 31.66 21.47 28.92
CA PRO A 410 31.13 22.66 29.57
C PRO A 410 29.84 23.11 28.88
N ALA A 411 28.91 23.57 29.71
CA ALA A 411 27.66 24.16 29.30
C ALA A 411 27.85 25.50 28.57
N SER A 412 26.98 25.73 27.58
CA SER A 412 26.40 27.02 27.19
C SER A 412 27.34 28.18 26.78
N LYS A 413 27.20 28.64 25.53
CA LYS A 413 26.66 29.99 25.25
C LYS A 413 26.23 30.14 23.79
N THR A 414 25.05 30.70 23.66
CA THR A 414 24.32 31.14 22.47
C THR A 414 25.13 32.08 21.56
N SER A 415 25.12 31.80 20.25
CA SER A 415 25.32 32.78 19.18
C SER A 415 24.33 32.45 18.05
N GLY A 416 23.60 33.46 17.60
CA GLY A 416 22.30 33.34 16.96
C GLY A 416 22.29 32.69 15.59
N SER A 417 21.35 31.77 15.41
CA SER A 417 20.77 31.44 14.10
C SER A 417 19.26 31.68 14.23
N LYS A 418 18.75 32.59 13.41
CA LYS A 418 17.33 32.95 13.37
C LYS A 418 16.49 31.69 13.12
N PRO A 419 15.38 31.47 13.84
CA PRO A 419 14.44 30.42 13.50
C PRO A 419 13.93 30.67 12.08
N ILE A 420 13.96 29.62 11.24
CA ILE A 420 13.22 29.62 9.99
C ILE A 420 11.75 29.69 10.39
N VAL A 421 11.18 30.89 10.24
CA VAL A 421 9.75 31.12 10.29
C VAL A 421 9.17 30.39 9.08
N VAL A 422 8.60 29.22 9.32
CA VAL A 422 7.68 28.59 8.39
C VAL A 422 6.46 29.52 8.34
N PRO A 423 6.07 30.08 7.19
CA PRO A 423 4.86 30.88 7.11
C PRO A 423 3.68 30.03 7.56
N ASP A 424 2.96 30.52 8.57
CA ASP A 424 1.69 29.98 9.02
C ASP A 424 0.78 29.72 7.82
N TYR A 425 0.61 28.45 7.46
CA TYR A 425 -0.54 28.04 6.66
C TYR A 425 -1.75 28.02 7.59
N GLN A 426 -2.35 29.20 7.77
CA GLN A 426 -3.71 29.34 8.29
C GLN A 426 -4.67 28.91 7.17
N PRO A 427 -5.38 27.77 7.28
CA PRO A 427 -6.45 27.47 6.35
C PRO A 427 -7.50 28.57 6.47
N LYS A 428 -7.65 29.37 5.40
CA LYS A 428 -8.76 30.33 5.31
C LYS A 428 -10.06 29.53 5.21
N SER A 429 -10.71 29.37 6.36
CA SER A 429 -12.14 29.13 6.54
C SER A 429 -12.77 28.15 5.51
N THR A 430 -12.52 26.86 5.67
CA THR A 430 -13.56 25.88 5.35
C THR A 430 -14.37 25.70 6.63
N LYS A 431 -15.65 26.15 6.63
CA LYS A 431 -16.60 25.62 7.59
C LYS A 431 -16.58 24.09 7.40
N ALA A 432 -16.14 23.37 8.43
CA ALA A 432 -16.31 21.93 8.49
C ALA A 432 -17.79 21.65 8.25
N ILE A 433 -18.09 20.83 7.23
CA ILE A 433 -19.40 20.23 7.09
C ILE A 433 -19.50 19.26 8.26
N ASP A 434 -20.26 19.65 9.28
CA ASP A 434 -20.63 18.77 10.37
C ASP A 434 -21.59 17.70 9.81
N LEU A 435 -21.05 16.51 9.56
CA LEU A 435 -21.78 15.35 9.05
C LEU A 435 -22.61 14.63 10.12
N THR A 436 -22.78 15.21 11.32
CA THR A 436 -23.48 14.55 12.43
C THR A 436 -24.90 15.06 12.70
N ASN A 437 -25.45 15.95 11.86
CA ASN A 437 -26.76 16.55 12.13
C ASN A 437 -27.65 16.66 10.86
N PRO A 438 -28.64 15.77 10.65
CA PRO A 438 -29.63 15.97 9.63
C PRO A 438 -30.70 16.91 10.18
N LYS A 439 -30.90 18.08 9.57
CA LYS A 439 -32.13 18.84 9.79
C LYS A 439 -32.85 19.14 8.47
N PRO A 440 -34.20 19.04 8.49
CA PRO A 440 -35.00 18.97 7.28
C PRO A 440 -35.38 20.36 6.78
N LYS A 441 -35.40 20.53 5.45
CA LYS A 441 -36.55 20.94 4.65
C LYS A 441 -36.21 20.88 3.17
#